data_AF-A0A958J7M1-F1
#
_entry.id   AF-A0A958J7M1-F1
#
_cell.length_a   1.000
_cell.length_b   1.000
_cell.length_c   1.000
_cell.angle_alpha   90.00
_cell.angle_beta   90.00
_cell.angle_gamma   90.00
#
_symmetry.space_group_name_H-M   'P 1'
#
loop_
_entity.id
_entity.type
_entity.pdbx_description
1 polymer ?
#
loop_
_entity_poly.entity_id
_entity_poly.type
_entity_poly.pdbx_seq_one_letter_code
_entity_poly.pdbx_strand_id
1 'polypeptide(L)'
;ALSSLQWAPSGRTFAYTENSNSTTTLWIVDLSNGSQQAILEEIKDFGGYSWSPDGSFIIYSINEEPAKDERGVKRFQSPRDKWPGFRTQSFLYRVNLPEGTRQRLTAGKLTTSLSAIRSDGRKLLFTQTVDDFENRPYTRTVLASLDLEDLNVDTLLECGWMNAAEWSPDGRQLLLTGSPDLFGTLGWNVPDGMAPNDYDGQAYLYDLETKTATAITRDFDPAVDNATWSHDGSAIYLSVGEKEFQRLYRYTLKDRRFQRIDTGVDVLNTVDFARHQPLAVYYGSSVSTPHRAYFIDLSKQRYRVLADPEAEGFRTVDFGEVKPWTFQNARGETIDGRVYYPPNFDPNRQYPCIVYYYGGTSVVTRDFGGRYPKNLFAAQGYVVYVLQPSGAPGYGQAFSAYHVNDWGNIVAEEIISGTKAFLDAHPFVDKSRVGCIGA
;
A
#
# COMPACT_ATOMS: atom_id res chain seq x y z
N ALA A 1 24.12 3.91 -4.82
CA ALA A 1 23.32 3.76 -3.58
C ALA A 1 22.78 2.33 -3.51
N LEU A 2 22.77 1.73 -2.32
CA LEU A 2 22.21 0.38 -2.11
C LEU A 2 20.70 0.46 -1.93
N SER A 3 19.95 -0.45 -2.55
CA SER A 3 18.49 -0.50 -2.42
C SER A 3 17.95 -1.92 -2.64
N SER A 4 16.63 -2.07 -2.48
CA SER A 4 15.88 -3.26 -2.91
C SER A 4 16.43 -4.57 -2.36
N LEU A 5 16.79 -4.63 -1.07
CA LEU A 5 17.28 -5.86 -0.45
C LEU A 5 16.13 -6.88 -0.33
N GLN A 6 16.34 -8.11 -0.79
CA GLN A 6 15.40 -9.23 -0.64
C GLN A 6 16.13 -10.49 -0.20
N TRP A 7 15.64 -11.14 0.85
CA TRP A 7 16.10 -12.48 1.23
C TRP A 7 15.75 -13.49 0.15
N ALA A 8 16.69 -14.39 -0.16
CA ALA A 8 16.41 -15.55 -0.97
C ALA A 8 15.39 -16.45 -0.24
N PRO A 9 14.61 -17.27 -0.97
CA PRO A 9 13.58 -18.11 -0.36
C PRO A 9 14.11 -19.13 0.64
N SER A 10 15.37 -19.52 0.51
CA SER A 10 16.04 -20.48 1.38
C SER A 10 17.49 -20.09 1.65
N GLY A 11 18.06 -20.68 2.70
CA GLY A 11 19.44 -20.43 3.10
C GLY A 11 19.64 -19.10 3.84
N ARG A 12 20.91 -18.65 3.92
CA ARG A 12 21.29 -17.37 4.52
C ARG A 12 21.74 -16.39 3.44
N THR A 13 21.01 -16.37 2.34
CA THR A 13 21.33 -15.63 1.12
C THR A 13 20.36 -14.47 0.95
N PHE A 14 20.85 -13.32 0.51
CA PHE A 14 20.00 -12.20 0.09
C PHE A 14 20.57 -11.56 -1.17
N ALA A 15 19.70 -10.88 -1.92
CA ALA A 15 20.09 -10.02 -3.01
C ALA A 15 19.87 -8.56 -2.64
N TYR A 16 20.61 -7.66 -3.30
CA TYR A 16 20.39 -6.22 -3.26
C TYR A 16 20.85 -5.58 -4.56
N THR A 17 20.34 -4.39 -4.84
CA THR A 17 20.76 -3.60 -6.01
C THR A 17 21.71 -2.48 -5.60
N GLU A 18 22.76 -2.28 -6.40
CA GLU A 18 23.62 -1.11 -6.34
C GLU A 18 23.38 -0.23 -7.57
N ASN A 19 22.89 0.99 -7.33
CA ASN A 19 22.58 1.94 -8.39
C ASN A 19 23.77 2.89 -8.62
N SER A 20 24.23 2.99 -9.87
CA SER A 20 25.29 3.89 -10.32
C SER A 20 24.86 4.61 -11.60
N ASN A 21 24.73 5.94 -11.56
CA ASN A 21 24.25 6.75 -12.69
C ASN A 21 22.90 6.23 -13.27
N SER A 22 22.94 5.57 -14.43
CA SER A 22 21.80 5.00 -15.16
C SER A 22 21.81 3.47 -15.23
N THR A 23 22.71 2.82 -14.49
CA THR A 23 22.85 1.37 -14.46
C THR A 23 22.68 0.84 -13.04
N THR A 24 22.31 -0.43 -12.95
CA THR A 24 22.08 -1.14 -11.70
C THR A 24 22.80 -2.47 -11.75
N THR A 25 23.53 -2.78 -10.69
CA THR A 25 24.13 -4.09 -10.49
C THR A 25 23.34 -4.84 -9.42
N LEU A 26 22.89 -6.06 -9.75
CA LEU A 26 22.24 -6.98 -8.81
C LEU A 26 23.31 -7.90 -8.19
N TRP A 27 23.49 -7.75 -6.89
CA TRP A 27 24.40 -8.53 -6.08
C TRP A 27 23.65 -9.63 -5.31
N ILE A 28 24.25 -10.81 -5.20
CA ILE A 28 23.85 -11.87 -4.27
C ILE A 28 24.93 -12.02 -3.23
N VAL A 29 24.52 -12.10 -1.97
CA VAL A 29 25.39 -12.33 -0.80
C VAL A 29 24.95 -13.59 -0.09
N ASP A 30 25.87 -14.53 0.12
CA ASP A 30 25.67 -15.71 0.95
C ASP A 30 26.44 -15.56 2.27
N LEU A 31 25.69 -15.41 3.36
CA LEU A 31 26.26 -15.22 4.69
C LEU A 31 26.88 -16.50 5.27
N SER A 32 26.62 -17.66 4.68
CA SER A 32 27.12 -18.96 5.17
C SER A 32 28.61 -19.12 4.88
N ASN A 33 29.06 -18.60 3.74
CA ASN A 33 30.46 -18.65 3.29
C ASN A 33 31.08 -17.25 3.12
N GLY A 34 30.31 -16.18 3.31
CA GLY A 34 30.77 -14.80 3.16
C GLY A 34 31.01 -14.38 1.71
N SER A 35 30.47 -15.11 0.73
CA SER A 35 30.61 -14.78 -0.68
C SER A 35 29.66 -13.67 -1.10
N GLN A 36 30.12 -12.89 -2.08
CA GLN A 36 29.35 -11.85 -2.73
C GLN A 36 29.64 -11.91 -4.23
N GLN A 37 28.60 -12.00 -5.05
CA GLN A 37 28.70 -12.12 -6.50
C GLN A 37 27.72 -11.19 -7.19
N ALA A 38 28.17 -10.50 -8.24
CA ALA A 38 27.28 -9.80 -9.15
C ALA A 38 26.68 -10.80 -10.14
N ILE A 39 25.35 -10.88 -10.21
CA ILE A 39 24.63 -11.75 -11.15
C ILE A 39 24.20 -10.97 -12.39
N LEU A 40 23.81 -9.72 -12.19
CA LEU A 40 23.48 -8.80 -13.25
C LEU A 40 24.34 -7.56 -13.09
N GLU A 41 25.32 -7.36 -13.97
CA GLU A 41 26.24 -6.23 -13.92
C GLU A 41 25.80 -5.11 -14.85
N GLU A 42 25.81 -3.87 -14.34
CA GLU A 42 25.60 -2.63 -15.08
C GLU A 42 24.35 -2.64 -15.99
N ILE A 43 23.25 -3.23 -15.51
CA ILE A 43 22.00 -3.28 -16.25
C ILE A 43 21.43 -1.88 -16.37
N LYS A 44 21.37 -1.38 -17.59
CA LYS A 44 20.77 -0.09 -17.89
C LYS A 44 19.25 -0.14 -17.67
N ASP A 45 18.69 0.93 -17.13
CA ASP A 45 17.25 1.13 -17.00
C ASP A 45 16.54 -0.01 -16.24
N PHE A 46 17.23 -0.64 -15.29
CA PHE A 46 16.71 -1.70 -14.44
C PHE A 46 15.48 -1.23 -13.65
N GLY A 47 14.44 -2.06 -13.61
CA GLY A 47 13.24 -1.80 -12.83
C GLY A 47 13.34 -2.42 -11.43
N GLY A 48 12.86 -3.65 -11.31
CA GLY A 48 12.86 -4.40 -10.05
C GLY A 48 13.13 -5.88 -10.27
N TYR A 49 13.15 -6.66 -9.19
CA TYR A 49 13.35 -8.11 -9.26
C TYR A 49 12.56 -8.87 -8.19
N SER A 50 12.36 -10.16 -8.44
CA SER A 50 11.73 -11.11 -7.53
C SER A 50 12.36 -12.49 -7.68
N TRP A 51 12.62 -13.13 -6.55
CA TRP A 51 13.12 -14.50 -6.49
C TRP A 51 12.03 -15.50 -6.88
N SER A 52 12.41 -16.51 -7.68
CA SER A 52 11.67 -17.76 -7.79
C SER A 52 11.43 -18.39 -6.41
N PRO A 53 10.35 -19.19 -6.20
CA PRO A 53 10.06 -19.79 -4.91
C PRO A 53 11.16 -20.72 -4.36
N ASP A 54 11.92 -21.37 -5.24
CA ASP A 54 13.01 -22.28 -4.86
C ASP A 54 14.39 -21.60 -4.86
N GLY A 55 14.47 -20.36 -5.36
CA GLY A 55 15.71 -19.58 -5.43
C GLY A 55 16.61 -19.94 -6.62
N SER A 56 16.14 -20.77 -7.56
CA SER A 56 16.92 -21.20 -8.73
C SER A 56 17.02 -20.15 -9.83
N PHE A 57 16.11 -19.17 -9.86
CA PHE A 57 16.16 -18.04 -10.79
C PHE A 57 15.58 -16.75 -10.18
N ILE A 58 15.83 -15.63 -10.85
CA ILE A 58 15.26 -14.32 -10.55
C ILE A 58 14.54 -13.81 -11.79
N ILE A 59 13.32 -13.30 -11.60
CA ILE A 59 12.63 -12.48 -12.60
C ILE A 59 12.96 -11.02 -12.32
N TYR A 60 13.38 -10.30 -13.34
CA TYR A 60 13.66 -8.87 -13.25
C TYR A 60 13.05 -8.11 -14.42
N SER A 61 12.93 -6.79 -14.28
CA SER A 61 12.42 -5.94 -15.35
C SER A 61 13.47 -4.95 -15.87
N ILE A 62 13.36 -4.63 -17.16
CA ILE A 62 14.09 -3.54 -17.80
C ILE A 62 13.08 -2.56 -18.39
N ASN A 63 13.28 -1.28 -18.16
CA ASN A 63 12.52 -0.20 -18.75
C ASN A 63 13.14 0.19 -20.10
N GLU A 64 12.33 0.21 -21.15
CA GLU A 64 12.73 0.57 -22.50
C GLU A 64 12.03 1.87 -22.90
N GLU A 65 12.82 2.93 -23.09
CA GLU A 65 12.33 4.20 -23.65
C GLU A 65 11.94 4.03 -25.12
N PRO A 66 10.88 4.70 -25.60
CA PRO A 66 10.55 4.69 -27.01
C PRO A 66 11.67 5.33 -27.84
N ALA A 67 11.80 4.88 -29.10
CA ALA A 67 12.70 5.54 -30.04
C ALA A 67 12.38 7.05 -30.14
N LYS A 68 13.44 7.87 -30.20
CA LYS A 68 13.29 9.32 -30.35
C LYS A 68 12.58 9.63 -31.66
N ASP A 69 11.65 10.59 -31.61
CA ASP A 69 10.98 11.09 -32.80
C ASP A 69 11.92 12.07 -33.53
N GLU A 70 12.51 11.61 -34.63
CA GLU A 70 13.49 12.39 -35.41
C GLU A 70 12.85 13.54 -36.21
N ARG A 71 11.52 13.65 -36.26
CA ARG A 71 10.83 14.70 -37.01
C ARG A 71 10.94 16.10 -36.40
N GLY A 72 11.50 16.22 -35.20
CA GLY A 72 11.62 17.49 -34.47
C GLY A 72 10.29 18.05 -33.92
N VAL A 73 9.19 17.29 -34.05
CA VAL A 73 7.87 17.64 -33.51
C VAL A 73 7.34 16.50 -32.64
N LYS A 74 6.75 16.82 -31.48
CA LYS A 74 6.15 15.82 -30.60
C LYS A 74 4.72 15.51 -31.04
N ARG A 75 4.48 14.33 -31.62
CA ARG A 75 3.13 13.85 -31.92
C ARG A 75 2.52 13.13 -30.71
N PHE A 76 1.47 13.71 -30.13
CA PHE A 76 0.63 13.05 -29.12
C PHE A 76 -0.26 11.99 -29.80
N GLN A 77 -0.24 10.78 -29.27
CA GLN A 77 -1.06 9.62 -29.64
C GLN A 77 -2.19 9.40 -28.63
N SER A 78 -1.94 9.71 -27.36
CA SER A 78 -2.88 9.61 -26.24
C SER A 78 -2.76 10.85 -25.35
N PRO A 79 -3.81 11.30 -24.64
CA PRO A 79 -3.69 12.37 -23.64
C PRO A 79 -2.57 12.13 -22.63
N ARG A 80 -2.26 10.85 -22.33
CA ARG A 80 -1.22 10.44 -21.38
C ARG A 80 0.21 10.72 -21.85
N ASP A 81 0.43 10.96 -23.15
CA ASP A 81 1.73 11.41 -23.69
C ASP A 81 2.17 12.80 -23.18
N LYS A 82 1.28 13.51 -22.47
CA LYS A 82 1.59 14.72 -21.70
C LYS A 82 2.41 14.42 -20.44
N TRP A 83 2.36 13.20 -19.91
CA TRP A 83 3.16 12.78 -18.78
C TRP A 83 4.57 12.35 -19.24
N PRO A 84 5.64 12.88 -18.62
CA PRO A 84 7.01 12.43 -18.90
C PRO A 84 7.14 10.91 -18.68
N GLY A 85 7.86 10.22 -19.57
CA GLY A 85 8.09 8.77 -19.47
C GLY A 85 6.87 7.89 -19.70
N PHE A 86 5.70 8.44 -20.07
CA PHE A 86 4.49 7.62 -20.23
C PHE A 86 4.63 6.47 -21.24
N ARG A 87 5.45 6.67 -22.28
CA ARG A 87 5.70 5.66 -23.32
C ARG A 87 6.81 4.69 -22.96
N THR A 88 7.48 4.86 -21.83
CA THR A 88 8.48 3.93 -21.33
C THR A 88 7.80 2.63 -20.95
N GLN A 89 8.31 1.52 -21.47
CA GLN A 89 7.70 0.20 -21.29
C GLN A 89 8.60 -0.66 -20.43
N SER A 90 8.02 -1.35 -19.44
CA SER A 90 8.73 -2.37 -18.67
C SER A 90 8.57 -3.74 -19.34
N PHE A 91 9.64 -4.52 -19.40
CA PHE A 91 9.60 -5.90 -19.86
C PHE A 91 10.28 -6.84 -18.87
N LEU A 92 9.75 -8.05 -18.75
CA LEU A 92 10.26 -9.10 -17.88
C LEU A 92 11.35 -9.92 -18.56
N TYR A 93 12.35 -10.25 -17.75
CA TYR A 93 13.50 -11.08 -18.06
C TYR A 93 13.70 -12.08 -16.92
N ARG A 94 14.34 -13.20 -17.23
CA ARG A 94 14.78 -14.22 -16.27
C ARG A 94 16.30 -14.27 -16.24
N VAL A 95 16.88 -14.42 -15.06
CA VAL A 95 18.26 -14.87 -14.88
C VAL A 95 18.29 -16.14 -14.04
N ASN A 96 18.91 -17.20 -14.56
CA ASN A 96 19.07 -18.47 -13.86
C ASN A 96 20.31 -18.42 -12.95
N LEU A 97 20.24 -19.08 -11.81
CA LEU A 97 21.29 -19.16 -10.82
C LEU A 97 21.81 -20.61 -10.69
N PRO A 98 23.11 -20.80 -10.43
CA PRO A 98 24.14 -19.76 -10.27
C PRO A 98 24.75 -19.23 -11.58
N GLU A 99 24.43 -19.82 -12.73
CA GLU A 99 25.18 -19.62 -13.98
C GLU A 99 25.01 -18.21 -14.59
N GLY A 100 23.99 -17.46 -14.18
CA GLY A 100 23.73 -16.10 -14.65
C GLY A 100 23.16 -16.04 -16.08
N THR A 101 22.65 -17.17 -16.61
CA THR A 101 22.07 -17.22 -17.97
C THR A 101 20.81 -16.38 -18.03
N ARG A 102 20.72 -15.47 -19.01
CA ARG A 102 19.64 -14.48 -19.14
C ARG A 102 18.71 -14.82 -20.29
N GLN A 103 17.41 -14.57 -20.11
CA GLN A 103 16.40 -14.74 -21.14
C GLN A 103 15.36 -13.63 -21.04
N ARG A 104 15.03 -13.00 -22.18
CA ARG A 104 13.87 -12.10 -22.25
C ARG A 104 12.59 -12.93 -22.28
N LEU A 105 11.62 -12.59 -21.45
CA LEU A 105 10.34 -13.29 -21.36
C LEU A 105 9.21 -12.55 -22.07
N THR A 106 9.25 -11.22 -22.06
CA THR A 106 8.17 -10.40 -22.66
C THR A 106 8.73 -9.32 -23.57
N ALA A 107 8.00 -8.98 -24.63
CA ALA A 107 8.31 -7.90 -25.56
C ALA A 107 6.99 -7.35 -26.13
N GLY A 108 7.01 -6.18 -26.75
CA GLY A 108 5.84 -5.64 -27.44
C GLY A 108 5.71 -4.13 -27.32
N LYS A 109 4.46 -3.65 -27.29
CA LYS A 109 4.10 -2.23 -27.16
C LYS A 109 3.43 -1.88 -25.84
N LEU A 110 3.24 -2.87 -24.97
CA LEU A 110 2.57 -2.70 -23.70
C LEU A 110 3.60 -2.90 -22.60
N THR A 111 3.51 -2.08 -21.57
CA THR A 111 4.26 -2.29 -20.34
C THR A 111 3.80 -3.58 -19.68
N THR A 112 4.76 -4.35 -19.18
CA THR A 112 4.52 -5.58 -18.46
C THR A 112 5.08 -5.49 -17.05
N SER A 113 4.26 -5.82 -16.06
CA SER A 113 4.64 -5.87 -14.64
C SER A 113 4.43 -7.28 -14.09
N LEU A 114 5.41 -7.81 -13.36
CA LEU A 114 5.27 -9.08 -12.67
C LEU A 114 4.31 -8.91 -11.50
N SER A 115 3.35 -9.82 -11.35
CA SER A 115 2.44 -9.87 -10.20
C SER A 115 2.86 -10.95 -9.21
N ALA A 116 3.09 -12.18 -9.67
CA ALA A 116 3.48 -13.29 -8.80
C ALA A 116 4.18 -14.42 -9.58
N ILE A 117 4.89 -15.27 -8.86
CA ILE A 117 5.41 -16.55 -9.37
C ILE A 117 4.66 -17.66 -8.64
N ARG A 118 4.10 -18.62 -9.39
CA ARG A 118 3.39 -19.76 -8.79
C ARG A 118 4.34 -20.55 -7.91
N SER A 119 3.83 -21.17 -6.84
CA SER A 119 4.61 -21.88 -5.82
C SER A 119 5.56 -22.95 -6.36
N ASP A 120 5.22 -23.57 -7.50
CA ASP A 120 6.06 -24.55 -8.19
C ASP A 120 7.13 -23.96 -9.12
N GLY A 121 7.23 -22.63 -9.21
CA GLY A 121 8.20 -21.92 -10.05
C GLY A 121 7.93 -22.00 -11.55
N ARG A 122 6.85 -22.67 -12.00
CA ARG A 122 6.60 -22.95 -13.42
C ARG A 122 5.85 -21.82 -14.13
N LYS A 123 4.91 -21.16 -13.45
CA LYS A 123 4.06 -20.12 -14.06
C LYS A 123 4.28 -18.76 -13.42
N LEU A 124 4.35 -17.71 -14.25
CA LEU A 124 4.29 -16.33 -13.82
C LEU A 124 2.86 -15.81 -13.95
N LEU A 125 2.45 -14.89 -13.07
CA LEU A 125 1.39 -13.92 -13.34
C LEU A 125 2.02 -12.59 -13.67
N PHE A 126 1.53 -11.96 -14.73
CA PHE A 126 1.92 -10.62 -15.09
C PHE A 126 0.73 -9.82 -15.59
N THR A 127 0.85 -8.51 -15.51
CA THR A 127 -0.17 -7.57 -15.99
C THR A 127 0.36 -6.76 -17.16
N GLN A 128 -0.56 -6.43 -18.07
CA GLN A 128 -0.36 -5.41 -19.09
C GLN A 128 -1.45 -4.35 -18.98
N THR A 129 -1.07 -3.09 -19.10
CA THR A 129 -2.02 -1.97 -19.08
C THR A 129 -2.34 -1.53 -20.51
N VAL A 130 -3.63 -1.45 -20.81
CA VAL A 130 -4.17 -0.97 -22.08
C VAL A 130 -5.02 0.27 -21.79
N ASP A 131 -4.96 1.28 -22.67
CA ASP A 131 -5.85 2.43 -22.58
C ASP A 131 -7.29 2.02 -22.95
N ASP A 132 -8.28 2.47 -22.18
CA ASP A 132 -9.71 2.20 -22.42
C ASP A 132 -10.49 3.49 -22.18
N PHE A 133 -10.55 4.39 -23.16
CA PHE A 133 -11.15 5.72 -22.96
C PHE A 133 -12.68 5.70 -22.83
N GLU A 134 -13.33 4.56 -23.09
CA GLU A 134 -14.79 4.43 -23.03
C GLU A 134 -15.27 4.15 -21.61
N ASN A 135 -14.42 3.55 -20.77
CA ASN A 135 -14.78 3.10 -19.43
C ASN A 135 -13.79 3.62 -18.37
N ARG A 136 -14.28 3.97 -17.18
CA ARG A 136 -13.39 4.19 -16.03
C ARG A 136 -12.71 2.88 -15.61
N PRO A 137 -11.42 2.87 -15.23
CA PRO A 137 -10.53 4.00 -14.90
C PRO A 137 -9.75 4.61 -16.09
N TYR A 138 -10.32 4.56 -17.30
CA TYR A 138 -9.70 4.94 -18.57
C TYR A 138 -8.53 4.06 -19.01
N THR A 139 -8.36 2.95 -18.30
CA THR A 139 -7.38 1.91 -18.56
C THR A 139 -7.98 0.58 -18.15
N ARG A 140 -7.51 -0.48 -18.80
CA ARG A 140 -7.84 -1.85 -18.47
C ARG A 140 -6.56 -2.64 -18.25
N THR A 141 -6.58 -3.50 -17.26
CA THR A 141 -5.50 -4.43 -16.98
C THR A 141 -5.84 -5.78 -17.61
N VAL A 142 -4.91 -6.30 -18.41
CA VAL A 142 -4.90 -7.68 -18.86
C VAL A 142 -4.03 -8.47 -17.88
N LEU A 143 -4.64 -9.35 -17.10
CA LEU A 143 -3.95 -10.31 -16.25
C LEU A 143 -3.74 -11.60 -17.04
N ALA A 144 -2.49 -12.00 -17.19
CA ALA A 144 -2.11 -13.18 -17.94
C ALA A 144 -1.15 -14.07 -17.15
N SER A 145 -1.12 -15.35 -17.49
CA SER A 145 -0.10 -16.29 -17.03
C SER A 145 0.86 -16.66 -18.15
N LEU A 146 2.16 -16.76 -17.82
CA LEU A 146 3.21 -17.28 -18.71
C LEU A 146 3.75 -18.59 -18.13
N ASP A 147 3.74 -19.67 -18.90
CA ASP A 147 4.44 -20.91 -18.55
C ASP A 147 5.92 -20.80 -18.92
N LEU A 148 6.83 -21.04 -17.98
CA LEU A 148 8.27 -20.89 -18.17
C LEU A 148 8.94 -22.09 -18.85
N GLU A 149 8.21 -23.19 -19.06
CA GLU A 149 8.71 -24.38 -19.77
C GLU A 149 8.62 -24.18 -21.29
N ASP A 150 7.45 -23.75 -21.79
CA ASP A 150 7.16 -23.64 -23.23
C ASP A 150 6.89 -22.20 -23.71
N LEU A 151 6.87 -21.23 -22.79
CA LEU A 151 6.59 -19.81 -23.03
C LEU A 151 5.19 -19.51 -23.54
N ASN A 152 4.23 -20.42 -23.35
CA ASN A 152 2.83 -20.17 -23.68
C ASN A 152 2.22 -19.16 -22.72
N VAL A 153 1.39 -18.27 -23.27
CA VAL A 153 0.69 -17.21 -22.53
C VAL A 153 -0.82 -17.44 -22.59
N ASP A 154 -1.44 -17.46 -21.41
CA ASP A 154 -2.89 -17.54 -21.25
C ASP A 154 -3.42 -16.26 -20.61
N THR A 155 -4.38 -15.59 -21.26
CA THR A 155 -5.12 -14.47 -20.63
C THR A 155 -6.13 -15.02 -19.63
N LEU A 156 -6.05 -14.58 -18.37
CA LEU A 156 -6.91 -15.05 -17.29
C LEU A 156 -8.08 -14.11 -17.03
N LEU A 157 -7.83 -12.80 -17.05
CA LEU A 157 -8.82 -11.77 -16.76
C LEU A 157 -8.47 -10.46 -17.49
N GLU A 158 -9.50 -9.74 -17.94
CA GLU A 158 -9.39 -8.36 -18.40
C GLU A 158 -10.32 -7.50 -17.53
N CYS A 159 -9.76 -6.58 -16.74
CA CYS A 159 -10.52 -5.86 -15.73
C CYS A 159 -10.00 -4.43 -15.51
N GLY A 160 -10.88 -3.53 -15.09
CA GLY A 160 -10.49 -2.24 -14.51
C GLY A 160 -10.14 -2.39 -13.03
N TRP A 161 -9.51 -1.38 -12.44
CA TRP A 161 -9.41 -1.22 -10.98
C TRP A 161 -8.71 -2.35 -10.18
N MET A 162 -7.93 -3.22 -10.83
CA MET A 162 -7.11 -4.22 -10.15
C MET A 162 -5.79 -3.62 -9.68
N ASN A 163 -5.41 -3.91 -8.43
CA ASN A 163 -4.14 -3.47 -7.84
C ASN A 163 -3.10 -4.60 -7.85
N ALA A 164 -3.45 -5.80 -7.35
CA ALA A 164 -2.52 -6.93 -7.27
C ALA A 164 -3.22 -8.28 -7.49
N ALA A 165 -2.41 -9.28 -7.84
CA ALA A 165 -2.85 -10.67 -8.03
C ALA A 165 -1.78 -11.64 -7.51
N GLU A 166 -2.20 -12.60 -6.70
CA GLU A 166 -1.35 -13.66 -6.14
C GLU A 166 -2.00 -15.03 -6.36
N TRP A 167 -1.19 -16.07 -6.62
CA TRP A 167 -1.69 -17.45 -6.66
C TRP A 167 -2.07 -17.92 -5.26
N SER A 168 -3.15 -18.71 -5.15
CA SER A 168 -3.31 -19.59 -4.00
C SER A 168 -2.14 -20.59 -3.93
N PRO A 169 -1.76 -21.09 -2.75
CA PRO A 169 -0.65 -22.03 -2.62
C PRO A 169 -0.78 -23.30 -3.48
N ASP A 170 -2.02 -23.77 -3.71
CA ASP A 170 -2.36 -24.90 -4.56
C ASP A 170 -2.50 -24.55 -6.06
N GLY A 171 -2.41 -23.27 -6.41
CA GLY A 171 -2.51 -22.75 -7.78
C GLY A 171 -3.90 -22.84 -8.43
N ARG A 172 -4.96 -23.14 -7.66
CA ARG A 172 -6.33 -23.27 -8.18
C ARG A 172 -7.09 -21.95 -8.24
N GLN A 173 -6.72 -20.99 -7.38
CA GLN A 173 -7.40 -19.70 -7.25
C GLN A 173 -6.39 -18.56 -7.31
N LEU A 174 -6.90 -17.37 -7.57
CA LEU A 174 -6.16 -16.12 -7.41
C LEU A 174 -6.75 -15.31 -6.25
N LEU A 175 -5.87 -14.77 -5.41
CA LEU A 175 -6.20 -13.68 -4.51
C LEU A 175 -5.95 -12.37 -5.26
N LEU A 176 -7.00 -11.58 -5.42
CA LEU A 176 -6.96 -10.28 -6.10
C LEU A 176 -7.26 -9.18 -5.11
N THR A 177 -6.53 -8.07 -5.21
CA THR A 177 -6.91 -6.80 -4.55
C THR A 177 -7.24 -5.75 -5.60
N GLY A 178 -8.18 -4.87 -5.30
CA GLY A 178 -8.63 -3.83 -6.22
C GLY A 178 -9.74 -2.98 -5.61
N SER A 179 -10.41 -2.18 -6.43
CA SER A 179 -11.53 -1.37 -5.95
C SER A 179 -12.81 -2.20 -5.74
N PRO A 180 -13.87 -1.62 -5.13
CA PRO A 180 -15.20 -2.22 -5.09
C PRO A 180 -15.79 -2.52 -6.48
N ASP A 181 -15.37 -1.79 -7.52
CA ASP A 181 -15.82 -1.93 -8.92
C ASP A 181 -15.08 -3.03 -9.71
N LEU A 182 -14.04 -3.67 -9.16
CA LEU A 182 -13.21 -4.66 -9.87
C LEU A 182 -14.03 -5.74 -10.60
N PHE A 183 -15.12 -6.21 -9.97
CA PHE A 183 -16.05 -7.20 -10.52
C PHE A 183 -17.47 -6.64 -10.63
N GLY A 184 -17.60 -5.38 -11.07
CA GLY A 184 -18.89 -4.69 -11.11
C GLY A 184 -19.44 -4.49 -9.70
N THR A 185 -20.71 -4.80 -9.47
CA THR A 185 -21.35 -4.58 -8.16
C THR A 185 -21.03 -5.64 -7.10
N LEU A 186 -20.19 -6.64 -7.41
CA LEU A 186 -19.87 -7.72 -6.48
C LEU A 186 -19.23 -7.22 -5.18
N GLY A 187 -18.40 -6.18 -5.25
CA GLY A 187 -17.72 -5.57 -4.12
C GLY A 187 -18.50 -4.48 -3.41
N TRP A 188 -19.71 -4.14 -3.87
CA TRP A 188 -20.46 -2.98 -3.36
C TRP A 188 -21.13 -3.27 -2.03
N ASN A 189 -20.93 -2.37 -1.07
CA ASN A 189 -21.62 -2.31 0.21
C ASN A 189 -21.96 -0.84 0.55
N VAL A 190 -22.73 -0.22 -0.35
CA VAL A 190 -23.19 1.16 -0.23
C VAL A 190 -24.72 1.22 -0.37
N PRO A 191 -25.37 2.27 0.17
CA PRO A 191 -26.80 2.48 -0.04
C PRO A 191 -27.19 2.59 -1.52
N ASP A 192 -28.45 2.27 -1.83
CA ASP A 192 -28.99 2.37 -3.18
C ASP A 192 -28.80 3.77 -3.78
N GLY A 193 -28.32 3.82 -5.02
CA GLY A 193 -28.08 5.08 -5.75
C GLY A 193 -26.74 5.76 -5.42
N MET A 194 -25.93 5.18 -4.53
CA MET A 194 -24.58 5.64 -4.23
C MET A 194 -23.56 4.81 -5.00
N ALA A 195 -22.51 5.46 -5.52
CA ALA A 195 -21.36 4.77 -6.08
C ALA A 195 -20.27 4.64 -5.00
N PRO A 196 -19.61 3.47 -4.86
CA PRO A 196 -18.55 3.32 -3.89
C PRO A 196 -17.34 4.19 -4.25
N ASN A 197 -16.51 4.48 -3.25
CA ASN A 197 -15.21 5.10 -3.49
C ASN A 197 -14.23 4.04 -3.96
N ASP A 198 -13.68 4.19 -5.17
CA ASP A 198 -12.73 3.23 -5.74
C ASP A 198 -11.38 3.13 -4.99
N TYR A 199 -11.11 4.06 -4.07
CA TYR A 199 -9.98 3.98 -3.15
C TYR A 199 -10.27 3.12 -1.90
N ASP A 200 -11.51 2.65 -1.71
CA ASP A 200 -11.89 1.73 -0.64
C ASP A 200 -11.52 0.29 -1.02
N GLY A 201 -10.23 -0.04 -0.89
CA GLY A 201 -9.66 -1.29 -1.38
C GLY A 201 -10.37 -2.55 -0.85
N GLN A 202 -10.52 -3.53 -1.73
CA GLN A 202 -11.22 -4.79 -1.49
C GLN A 202 -10.34 -5.99 -1.87
N ALA A 203 -10.62 -7.14 -1.26
CA ALA A 203 -10.02 -8.43 -1.61
C ALA A 203 -11.06 -9.42 -2.16
N TYR A 204 -10.64 -10.16 -3.18
CA TYR A 204 -11.46 -11.13 -3.89
C TYR A 204 -10.71 -12.45 -4.08
N LEU A 205 -11.46 -13.56 -4.10
CA LEU A 205 -10.97 -14.86 -4.56
C LEU A 205 -11.56 -15.15 -5.93
N TYR A 206 -10.69 -15.43 -6.91
CA TYR A 206 -11.09 -15.78 -8.27
C TYR A 206 -10.72 -17.23 -8.56
N ASP A 207 -11.72 -18.06 -8.88
CA ASP A 207 -11.53 -19.47 -9.21
C ASP A 207 -11.19 -19.62 -10.70
N LEU A 208 -10.08 -20.29 -11.00
CA LEU A 208 -9.58 -20.41 -12.37
C LEU A 208 -10.34 -21.46 -13.21
N GLU A 209 -10.98 -22.43 -12.56
CA GLU A 209 -11.73 -23.48 -13.23
C GLU A 209 -13.12 -22.98 -13.61
N THR A 210 -13.83 -22.37 -12.66
CA THR A 210 -15.20 -21.87 -12.87
C THR A 210 -15.23 -20.45 -13.45
N LYS A 211 -14.11 -19.72 -13.39
CA LYS A 211 -14.00 -18.30 -13.78
C LYS A 211 -14.95 -17.39 -13.00
N THR A 212 -15.12 -17.66 -11.72
CA THR A 212 -16.02 -16.89 -10.84
C THR A 212 -15.26 -16.20 -9.72
N ALA A 213 -15.62 -14.95 -9.43
CA ALA A 213 -15.07 -14.19 -8.30
C ALA A 213 -15.98 -14.26 -7.06
N THR A 214 -15.38 -14.19 -5.88
CA THR A 214 -16.05 -14.01 -4.59
C THR A 214 -15.42 -12.83 -3.86
N ALA A 215 -16.21 -11.83 -3.47
CA ALA A 215 -15.75 -10.75 -2.60
C ALA A 215 -15.66 -11.26 -1.15
N ILE A 216 -14.46 -11.21 -0.56
CA ILE A 216 -14.26 -11.69 0.81
C ILE A 216 -14.30 -10.56 1.85
N THR A 217 -14.15 -9.31 1.43
CA THR A 217 -14.14 -8.12 2.31
C THR A 217 -15.30 -7.16 2.08
N ARG A 218 -16.32 -7.52 1.28
CA ARG A 218 -17.46 -6.64 0.98
C ARG A 218 -18.11 -6.08 2.25
N ASP A 219 -18.30 -6.94 3.25
CA ASP A 219 -18.97 -6.62 4.51
C ASP A 219 -17.94 -6.31 5.63
N PHE A 220 -16.74 -5.84 5.27
CA PHE A 220 -15.63 -5.53 6.16
C PHE A 220 -15.22 -4.06 5.98
N ASP A 221 -15.47 -3.24 7.00
CA ASP A 221 -15.31 -1.77 6.91
C ASP A 221 -13.87 -1.27 6.66
N PRO A 222 -12.80 -1.92 7.15
CA PRO A 222 -11.43 -1.51 6.82
C PRO A 222 -11.10 -1.71 5.34
N ALA A 223 -10.41 -0.72 4.76
CA ALA A 223 -9.99 -0.74 3.36
C ALA A 223 -8.72 -1.58 3.19
N VAL A 224 -8.71 -2.51 2.25
CA VAL A 224 -7.59 -3.41 1.97
C VAL A 224 -6.50 -2.70 1.17
N ASP A 225 -5.32 -2.56 1.77
CA ASP A 225 -4.13 -2.04 1.08
C ASP A 225 -3.34 -3.19 0.43
N ASN A 226 -3.15 -4.29 1.16
CA ASN A 226 -2.45 -5.47 0.67
C ASN A 226 -3.05 -6.76 1.25
N ALA A 227 -3.02 -7.83 0.47
CA ALA A 227 -3.47 -9.16 0.88
C ALA A 227 -2.46 -10.22 0.44
N THR A 228 -2.18 -11.21 1.28
CA THR A 228 -1.30 -12.34 0.93
C THR A 228 -1.72 -13.62 1.62
N TRP A 229 -1.44 -14.77 1.01
CA TRP A 229 -1.77 -16.06 1.61
C TRP A 229 -0.88 -16.36 2.81
N SER A 230 -1.43 -17.06 3.80
CA SER A 230 -0.60 -17.72 4.80
C SER A 230 0.23 -18.84 4.15
N HIS A 231 1.40 -19.13 4.72
CA HIS A 231 2.32 -20.17 4.22
C HIS A 231 1.66 -21.55 3.99
N ASP A 232 0.58 -21.86 4.72
CA ASP A 232 -0.16 -23.12 4.66
C ASP A 232 -1.46 -23.02 3.85
N GLY A 233 -1.80 -21.85 3.29
CA GLY A 233 -3.03 -21.59 2.55
C GLY A 233 -4.32 -21.61 3.37
N SER A 234 -4.23 -21.74 4.69
CA SER A 234 -5.42 -21.82 5.58
C SER A 234 -6.09 -20.46 5.82
N ALA A 235 -5.36 -19.37 5.58
CA ALA A 235 -5.78 -18.01 5.86
C ALA A 235 -5.18 -17.01 4.85
N ILE A 236 -5.69 -15.78 4.91
CA ILE A 236 -5.15 -14.62 4.19
C ILE A 236 -4.80 -13.57 5.23
N TYR A 237 -3.61 -13.00 5.13
CA TYR A 237 -3.20 -11.83 5.89
C TYR A 237 -3.53 -10.56 5.11
N LEU A 238 -4.12 -9.58 5.78
CA LEU A 238 -4.60 -8.33 5.21
C LEU A 238 -3.97 -7.16 5.96
N SER A 239 -3.21 -6.33 5.25
CA SER A 239 -2.83 -4.99 5.73
C SER A 239 -3.92 -4.03 5.28
N VAL A 240 -4.51 -3.31 6.25
CA VAL A 240 -5.72 -2.54 6.02
C VAL A 240 -5.69 -1.17 6.70
N GLY A 241 -6.25 -0.17 6.03
CA GLY A 241 -6.65 1.08 6.64
C GLY A 241 -7.91 0.88 7.47
N GLU A 242 -7.81 0.99 8.79
CA GLU A 242 -8.94 0.95 9.72
C GLU A 242 -9.02 2.31 10.39
N LYS A 243 -9.91 3.18 9.89
CA LYS A 243 -9.96 4.58 10.30
C LYS A 243 -8.57 5.21 10.19
N GLU A 244 -8.11 5.92 11.22
CA GLU A 244 -6.76 6.52 11.29
C GLU A 244 -5.60 5.54 11.57
N PHE A 245 -5.86 4.23 11.61
CA PHE A 245 -4.88 3.18 11.86
C PHE A 245 -4.53 2.40 10.60
N GLN A 246 -3.34 1.80 10.61
CA GLN A 246 -2.93 0.77 9.64
C GLN A 246 -2.70 -0.53 10.39
N ARG A 247 -3.52 -1.54 10.09
CA ARG A 247 -3.69 -2.76 10.91
C ARG A 247 -3.39 -4.01 10.11
N LEU A 248 -3.05 -5.07 10.84
CA LEU A 248 -2.95 -6.43 10.29
C LEU A 248 -4.14 -7.27 10.73
N TYR A 249 -4.80 -7.90 9.78
CA TYR A 249 -5.88 -8.85 9.99
C TYR A 249 -5.51 -10.23 9.42
N ARG A 250 -6.06 -11.27 10.03
CA ARG A 250 -6.07 -12.63 9.50
C ARG A 250 -7.50 -13.02 9.16
N TYR A 251 -7.75 -13.34 7.89
CA TYR A 251 -8.99 -13.91 7.41
C TYR A 251 -8.87 -15.42 7.29
N THR A 252 -9.66 -16.18 8.06
CA THR A 252 -9.67 -17.65 7.99
C THR A 252 -10.75 -18.12 7.02
N LEU A 253 -10.38 -18.87 5.99
CA LEU A 253 -11.29 -19.24 4.89
C LEU A 253 -12.44 -20.13 5.35
N LYS A 254 -12.16 -21.13 6.20
CA LYS A 254 -13.13 -22.13 6.64
C LYS A 254 -14.33 -21.51 7.36
N ASP A 255 -14.06 -20.55 8.24
CA ASP A 255 -15.07 -19.92 9.11
C ASP A 255 -15.46 -18.52 8.63
N ARG A 256 -14.83 -18.03 7.54
CA ARG A 256 -15.00 -16.67 7.00
C ARG A 256 -14.87 -15.57 8.06
N ARG A 257 -13.89 -15.73 8.95
CA ARG A 257 -13.72 -14.88 10.13
C ARG A 257 -12.47 -14.01 10.00
N PHE A 258 -12.65 -12.71 10.23
CA PHE A 258 -11.57 -11.75 10.44
C PHE A 258 -11.12 -11.75 11.90
N GLN A 259 -9.82 -11.79 12.12
CA GLN A 259 -9.19 -11.62 13.43
C GLN A 259 -8.10 -10.55 13.30
N ARG A 260 -8.24 -9.46 14.05
CA ARG A 260 -7.16 -8.47 14.17
C ARG A 260 -5.95 -9.11 14.85
N ILE A 261 -4.77 -8.89 14.29
CA ILE A 261 -3.49 -9.23 14.90
C ILE A 261 -2.94 -7.96 15.55
N ASP A 262 -2.61 -8.05 16.84
CA ASP A 262 -1.99 -6.93 17.53
C ASP A 262 -0.50 -6.86 17.18
N THR A 263 -0.12 -5.78 16.51
CA THR A 263 1.26 -5.46 16.10
C THR A 263 1.92 -4.47 17.06
N GLY A 264 1.22 -3.98 18.09
CA GLY A 264 1.77 -3.01 19.04
C GLY A 264 2.04 -1.62 18.47
N VAL A 265 1.58 -1.34 17.25
CA VAL A 265 1.71 -0.06 16.57
C VAL A 265 0.35 0.41 16.06
N ASP A 266 0.15 1.73 16.02
CA ASP A 266 -1.01 2.34 15.40
C ASP A 266 -0.95 2.31 13.88
N VAL A 267 0.26 2.45 13.32
CA VAL A 267 0.49 2.39 11.87
C VAL A 267 1.52 1.32 11.54
N LEU A 268 1.06 0.25 10.92
CA LEU A 268 1.89 -0.75 10.26
C LEU A 268 2.27 -0.26 8.86
N ASN A 269 3.54 0.03 8.59
CA ASN A 269 3.95 0.53 7.27
C ASN A 269 4.22 -0.61 6.29
N THR A 270 4.99 -1.62 6.71
CA THR A 270 5.31 -2.78 5.86
C THR A 270 5.49 -4.01 6.74
N VAL A 271 5.05 -5.15 6.25
CA VAL A 271 5.22 -6.46 6.87
C VAL A 271 5.75 -7.43 5.83
N ASP A 272 6.71 -8.27 6.23
CA ASP A 272 7.26 -9.36 5.43
C ASP A 272 7.06 -10.67 6.18
N PHE A 273 6.49 -11.66 5.49
CA PHE A 273 6.08 -12.94 6.06
C PHE A 273 7.09 -14.03 5.72
N ALA A 274 7.43 -14.85 6.71
CA ALA A 274 8.26 -16.02 6.46
C ALA A 274 7.52 -17.02 5.55
N ARG A 275 8.18 -17.48 4.48
CA ARG A 275 7.59 -18.36 3.46
C ARG A 275 7.10 -19.72 4.00
N HIS A 276 7.71 -20.21 5.07
CA HIS A 276 7.48 -21.58 5.57
C HIS A 276 7.16 -21.65 7.07
N GLN A 277 6.98 -20.50 7.72
CA GLN A 277 6.70 -20.44 9.16
C GLN A 277 5.69 -19.34 9.44
N PRO A 278 4.89 -19.44 10.52
CA PRO A 278 3.97 -18.38 10.93
C PRO A 278 4.72 -17.25 11.65
N LEU A 279 5.74 -16.70 11.00
CA LEU A 279 6.57 -15.61 11.51
C LEU A 279 6.51 -14.44 10.55
N ALA A 280 6.66 -13.23 11.07
CA ALA A 280 6.82 -12.04 10.25
C ALA A 280 7.76 -11.04 10.91
N VAL A 281 8.34 -10.18 10.08
CA VAL A 281 8.99 -8.95 10.52
C VAL A 281 8.24 -7.77 9.94
N TYR A 282 8.20 -6.67 10.67
CA TYR A 282 7.53 -5.46 10.21
C TYR A 282 8.18 -4.24 10.82
N TYR A 283 7.90 -3.08 10.25
CA TYR A 283 8.15 -1.82 10.93
C TYR A 283 6.90 -0.97 10.94
N GLY A 284 6.81 -0.13 11.97
CA GLY A 284 5.64 0.68 12.24
C GLY A 284 5.93 1.74 13.26
N SER A 285 4.99 2.66 13.40
CA SER A 285 5.09 3.81 14.28
C SER A 285 3.75 4.08 14.98
N SER A 286 3.73 5.07 15.87
CA SER A 286 2.49 5.58 16.48
C SER A 286 2.62 7.08 16.72
N VAL A 287 1.53 7.73 17.14
CA VAL A 287 1.48 9.20 17.22
C VAL A 287 2.63 9.84 17.99
N SER A 288 3.19 9.15 18.98
CA SER A 288 4.33 9.61 19.80
C SER A 288 5.42 8.53 19.93
N THR A 289 5.54 7.64 18.94
CA THR A 289 6.57 6.60 18.91
C THR A 289 7.17 6.53 17.51
N PRO A 290 8.46 6.87 17.35
CA PRO A 290 9.17 6.75 16.07
C PRO A 290 9.13 5.33 15.49
N HIS A 291 9.48 5.22 14.21
CA HIS A 291 9.51 3.95 13.51
C HIS A 291 10.48 2.97 14.18
N ARG A 292 9.98 1.76 14.46
CA ARG A 292 10.74 0.64 15.01
C ARG A 292 10.53 -0.59 14.17
N ALA A 293 11.54 -1.46 14.12
CA ALA A 293 11.41 -2.79 13.56
C ALA A 293 10.99 -3.79 14.63
N TYR A 294 10.12 -4.71 14.27
CA TYR A 294 9.53 -5.72 15.14
C TYR A 294 9.60 -7.10 14.49
N PHE A 295 9.56 -8.10 15.35
CA PHE A 295 9.35 -9.50 14.98
C PHE A 295 8.06 -9.98 15.65
N ILE A 296 7.25 -10.77 14.94
CA ILE A 296 6.02 -11.39 15.48
C ILE A 296 5.95 -12.88 15.16
N ASP A 297 5.58 -13.65 16.19
CA ASP A 297 5.11 -15.03 16.04
C ASP A 297 3.59 -14.99 15.88
N LEU A 298 3.11 -15.24 14.67
CA LEU A 298 1.69 -15.14 14.29
C LEU A 298 0.85 -16.26 14.91
N SER A 299 1.48 -17.40 15.22
CA SER A 299 0.80 -18.51 15.90
C SER A 299 0.50 -18.19 17.36
N LYS A 300 1.43 -17.51 18.03
CA LYS A 300 1.31 -17.09 19.44
C LYS A 300 0.73 -15.70 19.62
N GLN A 301 0.59 -14.93 18.54
CA GLN A 301 0.19 -13.52 18.54
C GLN A 301 1.05 -12.68 19.48
N ARG A 302 2.36 -12.91 19.44
CA ARG A 302 3.31 -12.22 20.31
C ARG A 302 4.40 -11.56 19.49
N TYR A 303 4.51 -10.25 19.64
CA TYR A 303 5.56 -9.45 19.02
C TYR A 303 6.64 -9.04 20.02
N ARG A 304 7.79 -8.62 19.50
CA ARG A 304 8.88 -7.98 20.24
C ARG A 304 9.60 -6.97 19.35
N VAL A 305 10.19 -5.94 19.95
CA VAL A 305 11.09 -5.01 19.25
C VAL A 305 12.32 -5.80 18.77
N LEU A 306 12.66 -5.61 17.49
CA LEU A 306 13.85 -6.16 16.85
C LEU A 306 14.95 -5.11 16.76
N ALA A 307 14.60 -3.87 16.40
CA ALA A 307 15.51 -2.73 16.36
C ALA A 307 14.76 -1.41 16.60
N ASP A 308 15.40 -0.50 17.33
CA ASP A 308 14.93 0.87 17.57
C ASP A 308 16.09 1.85 17.27
N PRO A 309 16.32 2.19 15.99
CA PRO A 309 17.45 3.03 15.59
C PRO A 309 17.36 4.46 16.14
N GLU A 310 16.15 4.93 16.44
CA GLU A 310 15.86 6.29 16.91
C GLU A 310 15.83 6.40 18.45
N ALA A 311 16.06 5.29 19.18
CA ALA A 311 15.96 5.24 20.63
C ALA A 311 16.78 6.34 21.33
N GLU A 312 18.05 6.54 20.92
CA GLU A 312 18.91 7.55 21.54
C GLU A 312 18.49 8.97 21.14
N GLY A 313 18.10 9.17 19.87
CA GLY A 313 17.69 10.47 19.34
C GLY A 313 16.44 11.04 20.04
N PHE A 314 15.56 10.16 20.50
CA PHE A 314 14.31 10.54 21.18
C PHE A 314 14.32 10.30 22.69
N ARG A 315 15.44 9.87 23.29
CA ARG A 315 15.52 9.49 24.72
C ARG A 315 15.13 10.61 25.68
N THR A 316 15.36 11.87 25.30
CA THR A 316 15.07 13.06 26.11
C THR A 316 13.95 13.92 25.50
N VAL A 317 13.18 13.38 24.56
CA VAL A 317 12.07 14.10 23.93
C VAL A 317 10.79 13.81 24.70
N ASP A 318 10.22 14.85 25.30
CA ASP A 318 8.89 14.80 25.89
C ASP A 318 7.84 15.12 24.85
N PHE A 319 7.02 14.12 24.51
CA PHE A 319 5.88 14.31 23.61
C PHE A 319 4.68 14.89 24.35
N GLY A 320 3.94 15.74 23.65
CA GLY A 320 2.64 16.21 24.11
C GLY A 320 1.60 15.09 24.12
N GLU A 321 0.54 15.29 24.89
CA GLU A 321 -0.59 14.37 24.94
C GLU A 321 -1.34 14.38 23.59
N VAL A 322 -1.88 13.23 23.19
CA VAL A 322 -2.75 13.11 22.01
C VAL A 322 -4.06 12.47 22.42
N LYS A 323 -5.18 13.16 22.21
CA LYS A 323 -6.52 12.68 22.57
C LYS A 323 -7.44 12.55 21.36
N PRO A 324 -8.35 11.56 21.33
CA PRO A 324 -9.43 11.57 20.36
C PRO A 324 -10.35 12.77 20.59
N TRP A 325 -10.87 13.33 19.51
CA TRP A 325 -11.93 14.33 19.51
C TRP A 325 -12.85 14.06 18.34
N THR A 326 -14.14 13.94 18.60
CA THR A 326 -15.16 13.64 17.59
C THR A 326 -16.28 14.68 17.67
N PHE A 327 -16.96 14.92 16.56
CA PHE A 327 -18.20 15.71 16.56
C PHE A 327 -19.28 15.05 15.70
N GLN A 328 -20.53 15.44 15.94
CA GLN A 328 -21.67 15.04 15.10
C GLN A 328 -21.90 16.09 14.02
N ASN A 329 -21.91 15.69 12.75
CA ASN A 329 -22.27 16.58 11.65
C ASN A 329 -23.80 16.83 11.60
N ALA A 330 -24.26 17.69 10.70
CA ALA A 330 -25.68 18.02 10.56
C ALA A 330 -26.57 16.81 10.18
N ARG A 331 -25.98 15.72 9.67
CA ARG A 331 -26.66 14.48 9.30
C ARG A 331 -26.71 13.46 10.46
N GLY A 332 -26.07 13.75 11.60
CA GLY A 332 -25.97 12.84 12.74
C GLY A 332 -24.88 11.77 12.57
N GLU A 333 -23.93 11.99 11.68
CA GLU A 333 -22.76 11.12 11.53
C GLU A 333 -21.64 11.58 12.46
N THR A 334 -20.94 10.60 13.03
CA THR A 334 -19.76 10.86 13.85
C THR A 334 -18.55 11.08 12.95
N ILE A 335 -17.96 12.26 13.03
CA ILE A 335 -16.72 12.57 12.34
C ILE A 335 -15.56 12.44 13.33
N ASP A 336 -14.64 11.53 13.00
CA ASP A 336 -13.49 11.22 13.85
C ASP A 336 -12.40 12.28 13.74
N GLY A 337 -11.62 12.40 14.81
CA GLY A 337 -10.50 13.33 14.88
C GLY A 337 -9.65 13.08 16.10
N ARG A 338 -8.51 13.78 16.15
CA ARG A 338 -7.57 13.74 17.27
C ARG A 338 -6.88 15.07 17.46
N VAL A 339 -6.44 15.33 18.69
CA VAL A 339 -5.85 16.60 19.09
C VAL A 339 -4.48 16.35 19.68
N TYR A 340 -3.47 17.00 19.14
CA TYR A 340 -2.12 17.04 19.71
C TYR A 340 -2.00 18.30 20.55
N TYR A 341 -1.64 18.12 21.81
CA TYR A 341 -1.41 19.20 22.76
C TYR A 341 0.09 19.53 22.84
N PRO A 342 0.47 20.79 23.09
CA PRO A 342 1.86 21.11 23.40
C PRO A 342 2.42 20.30 24.58
N PRO A 343 3.71 19.95 24.59
CA PRO A 343 4.37 19.47 25.80
C PRO A 343 4.17 20.47 26.95
N ASN A 344 3.94 19.97 28.17
CA ASN A 344 3.61 20.79 29.34
C ASN A 344 2.38 21.69 29.14
N PHE A 345 1.34 21.16 28.47
CA PHE A 345 0.07 21.83 28.27
C PHE A 345 -0.54 22.34 29.58
N ASP A 346 -0.98 23.60 29.58
CA ASP A 346 -1.67 24.26 30.69
C ASP A 346 -3.03 24.76 30.19
N PRO A 347 -4.15 24.20 30.67
CA PRO A 347 -5.48 24.58 30.22
C PRO A 347 -5.84 26.05 30.53
N ASN A 348 -5.05 26.76 31.36
CA ASN A 348 -5.27 28.18 31.66
C ASN A 348 -4.59 29.13 30.67
N ARG A 349 -3.81 28.61 29.70
CA ARG A 349 -3.14 29.41 28.66
C ARG A 349 -3.92 29.38 27.36
N GLN A 350 -3.70 30.41 26.53
CA GLN A 350 -4.28 30.53 25.20
C GLN A 350 -3.29 30.10 24.11
N TYR A 351 -3.67 29.11 23.29
CA TYR A 351 -2.84 28.53 22.24
C TYR A 351 -3.37 28.87 20.85
N PRO A 352 -2.50 29.14 19.86
CA PRO A 352 -2.90 29.11 18.46
C PRO A 352 -3.23 27.67 18.03
N CYS A 353 -4.10 27.53 17.03
CA CYS A 353 -4.51 26.22 16.51
C CYS A 353 -4.12 26.02 15.06
N ILE A 354 -3.67 24.81 14.74
CA ILE A 354 -3.54 24.32 13.38
C ILE A 354 -4.60 23.24 13.19
N VAL A 355 -5.49 23.43 12.21
CA VAL A 355 -6.42 22.40 11.76
C VAL A 355 -5.77 21.66 10.59
N TYR A 356 -5.63 20.34 10.71
CA TYR A 356 -5.10 19.48 9.68
C TYR A 356 -6.17 18.49 9.21
N TYR A 357 -6.43 18.49 7.91
CA TYR A 357 -7.25 17.53 7.20
C TYR A 357 -6.55 17.12 5.91
N TYR A 358 -7.01 16.04 5.30
CA TYR A 358 -6.43 15.50 4.08
C TYR A 358 -6.78 16.32 2.83
N GLY A 359 -6.01 16.11 1.75
CA GLY A 359 -6.48 16.37 0.38
C GLY A 359 -7.03 15.11 -0.27
N GLY A 360 -8.04 15.28 -1.13
CA GLY A 360 -8.75 14.17 -1.77
C GLY A 360 -9.53 13.36 -0.74
N THR A 361 -9.30 12.05 -0.69
CA THR A 361 -9.98 11.11 0.24
C THR A 361 -9.00 10.40 1.18
N SER A 362 -7.77 10.87 1.33
CA SER A 362 -6.72 10.10 2.00
C SER A 362 -6.79 10.23 3.52
N VAL A 363 -6.88 9.14 4.28
CA VAL A 363 -6.89 9.26 5.74
C VAL A 363 -5.60 9.89 6.29
N VAL A 364 -5.70 10.85 7.22
CA VAL A 364 -4.52 11.34 7.96
C VAL A 364 -4.15 10.34 9.06
N THR A 365 -3.33 9.34 8.74
CA THR A 365 -2.97 8.27 9.67
C THR A 365 -2.23 8.76 10.92
N ARG A 366 -2.15 7.90 11.91
CA ARG A 366 -1.42 8.09 13.18
C ARG A 366 0.10 7.92 13.06
N ASP A 367 0.63 7.97 11.83
CA ASP A 367 2.05 7.77 11.54
C ASP A 367 2.92 8.88 12.16
N PHE A 368 4.10 8.49 12.60
CA PHE A 368 5.06 9.40 13.21
C PHE A 368 5.81 10.22 12.17
N GLY A 369 5.80 11.54 12.33
CA GLY A 369 6.48 12.46 11.42
C GLY A 369 5.65 12.78 10.17
N GLY A 370 6.22 12.49 8.99
CA GLY A 370 5.63 12.79 7.68
C GLY A 370 5.79 14.25 7.23
N ARG A 371 5.16 14.58 6.10
CA ARG A 371 5.24 15.92 5.46
C ARG A 371 4.78 17.05 6.38
N TYR A 372 3.81 16.76 7.25
CA TYR A 372 3.24 17.69 8.22
C TYR A 372 3.44 17.11 9.64
N PRO A 373 4.62 17.31 10.26
CA PRO A 373 4.97 16.68 11.53
C PRO A 373 4.22 17.32 12.71
N LYS A 374 3.07 16.73 13.09
CA LYS A 374 2.15 17.26 14.11
C LYS A 374 2.81 17.51 15.47
N ASN A 375 3.66 16.59 15.93
CA ASN A 375 4.39 16.75 17.18
C ASN A 375 5.35 17.95 17.16
N LEU A 376 5.94 18.27 16.00
CA LEU A 376 6.82 19.43 15.89
C LEU A 376 6.01 20.73 16.03
N PHE A 377 4.85 20.82 15.40
CA PHE A 377 3.96 21.97 15.58
C PHE A 377 3.47 22.08 17.03
N ALA A 378 3.10 20.96 17.66
CA ALA A 378 2.74 20.94 19.07
C ALA A 378 3.88 21.44 19.98
N ALA A 379 5.12 21.01 19.72
CA ALA A 379 6.31 21.48 20.44
C ALA A 379 6.58 22.98 20.25
N GLN A 380 6.13 23.58 19.14
CA GLN A 380 6.19 25.03 18.91
C GLN A 380 5.02 25.79 19.58
N GLY A 381 4.20 25.12 20.39
CA GLY A 381 3.12 25.74 21.16
C GLY A 381 1.79 25.83 20.43
N TYR A 382 1.58 25.07 19.36
CA TYR A 382 0.27 24.97 18.71
C TYR A 382 -0.56 23.82 19.29
N VAL A 383 -1.87 24.01 19.41
CA VAL A 383 -2.80 22.88 19.47
C VAL A 383 -3.06 22.43 18.03
N VAL A 384 -2.86 21.14 17.73
CA VAL A 384 -3.06 20.61 16.37
C VAL A 384 -4.29 19.71 16.36
N TYR A 385 -5.36 20.17 15.74
CA TYR A 385 -6.57 19.39 15.53
C TYR A 385 -6.49 18.67 14.19
N VAL A 386 -6.45 17.35 14.20
CA VAL A 386 -6.55 16.50 13.01
C VAL A 386 -7.97 15.99 12.87
N LEU A 387 -8.61 16.27 11.75
CA LEU A 387 -9.98 15.89 11.42
C LEU A 387 -9.97 14.84 10.30
N GLN A 388 -10.89 13.87 10.37
CA GLN A 388 -11.13 12.85 9.34
C GLN A 388 -12.54 13.03 8.75
N PRO A 389 -12.75 13.98 7.83
CA PRO A 389 -14.05 14.16 7.20
C PRO A 389 -14.55 12.89 6.49
N SER A 390 -15.83 12.90 6.14
CA SER A 390 -16.44 11.84 5.33
C SER A 390 -15.80 11.73 3.95
N GLY A 391 -15.85 10.54 3.38
CA GLY A 391 -15.20 10.24 2.09
C GLY A 391 -13.89 9.48 2.20
N ALA A 392 -13.28 9.40 3.38
CA ALA A 392 -12.05 8.66 3.57
C ALA A 392 -12.28 7.13 3.66
N PRO A 393 -11.48 6.29 2.95
CA PRO A 393 -11.52 4.84 3.08
C PRO A 393 -11.25 4.34 4.49
N GLY A 394 -11.69 3.12 4.79
CA GLY A 394 -11.41 2.43 6.06
C GLY A 394 -12.37 2.75 7.20
N TYR A 395 -13.42 3.52 6.91
CA TYR A 395 -14.59 3.77 7.78
C TYR A 395 -15.83 2.99 7.31
N GLY A 396 -15.69 2.11 6.32
CA GLY A 396 -16.77 1.46 5.58
C GLY A 396 -17.15 2.21 4.31
N GLN A 397 -17.64 1.47 3.31
CA GLN A 397 -17.87 2.01 1.97
C GLN A 397 -18.91 3.13 1.92
N ALA A 398 -19.95 3.07 2.77
CA ALA A 398 -20.95 4.13 2.84
C ALA A 398 -20.33 5.47 3.27
N PHE A 399 -19.44 5.45 4.26
CA PHE A 399 -18.72 6.64 4.72
C PHE A 399 -17.74 7.14 3.66
N SER A 400 -16.99 6.23 3.03
CA SER A 400 -15.98 6.60 2.02
C SER A 400 -16.61 7.10 0.70
N ALA A 401 -17.84 6.70 0.41
CA ALA A 401 -18.56 7.11 -0.79
C ALA A 401 -19.05 8.58 -0.76
N TYR A 402 -19.12 9.26 0.39
CA TYR A 402 -19.63 10.64 0.46
C TYR A 402 -18.81 11.67 -0.34
N HIS A 403 -17.56 11.34 -0.72
CA HIS A 403 -16.76 12.20 -1.60
C HIS A 403 -17.04 11.97 -3.10
N VAL A 404 -17.66 10.84 -3.45
CA VAL A 404 -17.83 10.45 -4.85
C VAL A 404 -18.82 11.39 -5.51
N ASN A 405 -18.37 12.12 -6.53
CA ASN A 405 -19.10 13.19 -7.19
C ASN A 405 -19.44 14.41 -6.30
N ASP A 406 -18.79 14.54 -5.14
CA ASP A 406 -18.88 15.71 -4.25
C ASP A 406 -17.48 16.17 -3.82
N TRP A 407 -16.84 16.99 -4.66
CA TRP A 407 -15.45 17.43 -4.47
C TRP A 407 -15.29 18.58 -3.45
N GLY A 408 -16.25 18.80 -2.56
CA GLY A 408 -16.03 19.72 -1.45
C GLY A 408 -17.24 20.37 -0.81
N ASN A 409 -18.49 20.04 -1.15
CA ASN A 409 -19.63 20.60 -0.41
C ASN A 409 -19.73 19.95 0.97
N ILE A 410 -19.87 18.62 1.00
CA ILE A 410 -19.99 17.85 2.24
C ILE A 410 -18.72 18.01 3.10
N VAL A 411 -17.57 17.71 2.50
CA VAL A 411 -16.29 17.68 3.24
C VAL A 411 -15.89 19.06 3.74
N ALA A 412 -16.08 20.13 2.97
CA ALA A 412 -15.75 21.47 3.48
C ALA A 412 -16.71 21.92 4.59
N GLU A 413 -17.99 21.56 4.50
CA GLU A 413 -18.97 21.83 5.56
C GLU A 413 -18.58 21.11 6.87
N GLU A 414 -18.12 19.87 6.79
CA GLU A 414 -17.61 19.11 7.93
C GLU A 414 -16.33 19.69 8.50
N ILE A 415 -15.40 20.16 7.66
CA ILE A 415 -14.19 20.85 8.13
C ILE A 415 -14.55 22.13 8.89
N ILE A 416 -15.46 22.93 8.34
CA ILE A 416 -15.87 24.20 8.93
C ILE A 416 -16.63 23.97 10.24
N SER A 417 -17.64 23.08 10.23
CA SER A 417 -18.46 22.79 11.40
C SER A 417 -17.68 22.08 12.50
N GLY A 418 -16.83 21.10 12.14
CA GLY A 418 -15.95 20.40 13.06
C GLY A 418 -14.92 21.33 13.71
N THR A 419 -14.35 22.27 12.94
CA THR A 419 -13.45 23.29 13.49
C THR A 419 -14.18 24.18 14.49
N LYS A 420 -15.40 24.66 14.16
CA LYS A 420 -16.20 25.48 15.08
C LYS A 420 -16.53 24.72 16.37
N ALA A 421 -17.00 23.47 16.25
CA ALA A 421 -17.31 22.63 17.39
C ALA A 421 -16.08 22.38 18.28
N PHE A 422 -14.91 22.14 17.66
CA PHE A 422 -13.65 22.01 18.38
C PHE A 422 -13.30 23.29 19.16
N LEU A 423 -13.36 24.46 18.51
CA LEU A 423 -13.05 25.75 19.14
C LEU A 423 -14.03 26.12 20.26
N ASP A 424 -15.29 25.72 20.15
CA ASP A 424 -16.31 25.95 21.18
C ASP A 424 -16.08 25.05 22.41
N ALA A 425 -15.64 23.80 22.20
CA ALA A 425 -15.35 22.86 23.28
C ALA A 425 -14.01 23.09 23.99
N HIS A 426 -13.08 23.82 23.35
CA HIS A 426 -11.72 24.00 23.85
C HIS A 426 -11.40 25.50 24.05
N PRO A 427 -11.84 26.11 25.17
CA PRO A 427 -11.70 27.55 25.39
C PRO A 427 -10.25 28.03 25.54
N PHE A 428 -9.29 27.12 25.73
CA PHE A 428 -7.85 27.41 25.74
C PHE A 428 -7.28 27.62 24.32
N VAL A 429 -8.08 27.43 23.27
CA VAL A 429 -7.69 27.73 21.89
C VAL A 429 -8.18 29.13 21.51
N ASP A 430 -7.27 29.95 21.03
CA ASP A 430 -7.56 31.32 20.59
C ASP A 430 -8.24 31.32 19.21
N LYS A 431 -9.53 31.62 19.19
CA LYS A 431 -10.37 31.63 17.96
C LYS A 431 -9.89 32.65 16.91
N SER A 432 -9.07 33.63 17.28
CA SER A 432 -8.48 34.59 16.33
C SER A 432 -7.17 34.10 15.69
N ARG A 433 -6.61 32.98 16.17
CA ARG A 433 -5.32 32.42 15.73
C ARG A 433 -5.47 30.97 15.27
N VAL A 434 -6.26 30.78 14.22
CA VAL A 434 -6.51 29.46 13.60
C VAL A 434 -5.95 29.45 12.18
N GLY A 435 -5.07 28.49 11.90
CA GLY A 435 -4.57 28.21 10.55
C GLY A 435 -4.96 26.81 10.08
N CYS A 436 -5.05 26.62 8.77
CA CYS A 436 -5.31 25.30 8.17
C CYS A 436 -4.09 24.82 7.40
N ILE A 437 -3.82 23.51 7.47
CA ILE A 437 -2.82 22.83 6.62
C ILE A 437 -3.44 21.56 6.04
N GLY A 438 -2.95 21.12 4.89
CA GLY A 438 -3.44 19.95 4.17
C GLY A 438 -2.94 19.97 2.72
N ALA A 439 -2.84 18.80 2.09
CA ALA A 439 -2.50 18.64 0.68
C ALA A 439 -3.17 17.39 0.12
#